data_AF-A0A3D0CN86-F1
#
_entry.id   AF-A0A3D0CN86-F1
#
_cell.length_a   1.000
_cell.length_b   1.000
_cell.length_c   1.000
_cell.angle_alpha   90.00
_cell.angle_beta   90.00
_cell.angle_gamma   90.00
#
_symmetry.space_group_name_H-M   'P 1'
#
loop_
_entity.id
_entity.type
_entity.pdbx_description
1 polymer ?
#
loop_
_entity_poly.entity_id
_entity_poly.type
_entity_poly.pdbx_seq_one_letter_code
_entity_poly.pdbx_strand_id
1 'polypeptide(L)'
;MENESLDLIIKEVENQQEKELVRFESNLSEGINKYKEVLPADLITPQLQEKIDNEVKLQLVEFQKSIDLKPKALYHALKVEAELNPEIEKDDLKQSAYDFLEKTTKNKYLKKIIRELKKGV
;
A
#
# COMPACT_ATOMS: atom_id res chain seq x y z
N MET A 1 -3.42 8.80 -27.57
CA MET A 1 -2.91 7.41 -27.38
C MET A 1 -2.03 7.27 -26.14
N GLU A 2 -1.21 8.26 -25.73
CA GLU A 2 -0.40 8.14 -24.49
C GLU A 2 -1.21 8.10 -23.18
N ASN A 3 -2.34 8.82 -23.11
CA ASN A 3 -3.13 8.94 -21.88
C ASN A 3 -3.82 7.62 -21.47
N GLU A 4 -4.26 6.81 -22.44
CA GLU A 4 -4.94 5.53 -22.18
C GLU A 4 -4.00 4.48 -21.57
N SER A 5 -2.74 4.43 -21.99
CA SER A 5 -1.74 3.51 -21.43
C SER A 5 -1.39 3.85 -19.98
N LEU A 6 -1.33 5.15 -19.66
CA LEU A 6 -1.07 5.64 -18.32
C LEU A 6 -2.22 5.38 -17.35
N ASP A 7 -3.46 5.61 -17.78
CA ASP A 7 -4.64 5.30 -16.98
C ASP A 7 -4.72 3.79 -16.69
N LEU A 8 -4.31 2.94 -17.63
CA LEU A 8 -4.22 1.50 -17.41
C LEU A 8 -3.17 1.13 -16.35
N ILE A 9 -1.99 1.77 -16.38
CA ILE A 9 -0.94 1.53 -15.38
C ILE A 9 -1.40 1.99 -14.00
N ILE A 10 -1.98 3.19 -13.90
CA ILE A 10 -2.51 3.73 -12.64
C ILE A 10 -3.57 2.79 -12.08
N LYS A 11 -4.51 2.35 -12.92
CA LYS A 11 -5.56 1.41 -12.53
C LYS A 11 -4.99 0.05 -12.09
N GLU A 12 -3.95 -0.44 -12.75
CA GLU A 12 -3.29 -1.68 -12.35
C GLU A 12 -2.64 -1.54 -10.97
N VAL A 13 -1.98 -0.42 -10.69
CA VAL A 13 -1.41 -0.15 -9.35
C VAL A 13 -2.53 -0.10 -8.30
N GLU A 14 -3.63 0.61 -8.58
CA GLU A 14 -4.80 0.65 -7.69
C GLU A 14 -5.39 -0.76 -7.45
N ASN A 15 -5.52 -1.58 -8.50
CA ASN A 15 -5.99 -2.97 -8.39
C ASN A 15 -5.05 -3.84 -7.55
N GLN A 16 -3.72 -3.68 -7.67
CA GLN A 16 -2.76 -4.44 -6.87
C GLN A 16 -2.87 -4.08 -5.38
N GLN A 17 -3.12 -2.82 -5.05
CA GLN A 17 -3.37 -2.40 -3.66
C GLN A 17 -4.62 -3.07 -3.08
N GLU A 18 -5.69 -3.17 -3.87
CA GLU A 18 -6.92 -3.85 -3.47
C GLU A 18 -6.71 -5.36 -3.28
N LYS A 19 -5.97 -6.02 -4.18
CA LYS A 19 -5.60 -7.44 -4.04
C LYS A 19 -4.82 -7.71 -2.76
N GLU A 20 -3.86 -6.87 -2.42
CA GLU A 20 -3.07 -7.04 -1.19
C GLU A 20 -3.92 -6.79 0.07
N LEU A 21 -4.92 -5.90 0.01
CA LEU A 21 -5.88 -5.71 1.10
C LEU A 21 -6.72 -6.98 1.34
N VAL A 22 -7.27 -7.56 0.28
CA VAL A 22 -8.02 -8.83 0.34
C VAL A 22 -7.14 -9.96 0.87
N ARG A 23 -5.88 -10.02 0.42
CA ARG A 23 -4.92 -11.02 0.91
C ARG A 23 -4.64 -10.86 2.39
N PHE A 24 -4.45 -9.62 2.86
CA PHE A 24 -4.23 -9.34 4.28
C PHE A 24 -5.45 -9.74 5.13
N GLU A 25 -6.67 -9.41 4.69
CA GLU A 25 -7.91 -9.81 5.36
C GLU A 25 -8.05 -11.34 5.45
N SER A 26 -7.74 -12.05 4.36
CA SER A 26 -7.77 -13.51 4.32
C SER A 26 -6.76 -14.13 5.29
N ASN A 27 -5.53 -13.63 5.32
CA ASN A 27 -4.49 -14.10 6.25
C ASN A 27 -4.90 -13.87 7.72
N LEU A 28 -5.48 -12.70 8.02
CA LEU A 28 -5.94 -12.35 9.35
C LEU A 28 -7.07 -13.29 9.81
N SER A 29 -8.03 -13.53 8.92
CA SER A 29 -9.15 -14.44 9.15
C SER A 29 -8.68 -15.88 9.39
N GLU A 30 -7.74 -16.37 8.59
CA GLU A 30 -7.15 -17.70 8.75
C GLU A 30 -6.42 -17.82 10.11
N GLY A 31 -5.63 -16.80 10.47
CA GLY A 31 -4.95 -16.75 11.76
C GLY A 31 -5.94 -16.80 12.94
N ILE A 32 -6.99 -15.99 12.89
CA ILE A 32 -8.04 -15.98 13.92
C ILE A 32 -8.74 -17.32 14.02
N ASN A 33 -9.08 -17.95 12.88
CA ASN A 33 -9.76 -19.24 12.89
C ASN A 33 -8.90 -20.33 13.53
N LYS A 34 -7.58 -20.35 13.26
CA LYS A 34 -6.65 -21.27 13.94
C LYS A 34 -6.67 -21.10 15.46
N TYR A 35 -6.76 -19.86 15.96
CA TYR A 35 -6.88 -19.61 17.40
C TYR A 35 -8.24 -20.04 17.95
N LYS A 36 -9.34 -19.85 17.19
CA LYS A 36 -10.68 -20.28 17.61
C LYS A 36 -10.80 -21.80 17.70
N GLU A 37 -10.13 -22.55 16.83
CA GLU A 37 -10.15 -24.02 16.85
C GLU A 37 -9.55 -24.63 18.13
N VAL A 38 -8.59 -23.94 18.76
CA VAL A 38 -7.94 -24.40 20.00
C VAL A 38 -8.58 -23.84 21.26
N LEU A 39 -9.51 -22.89 21.13
CA LEU A 39 -10.21 -22.28 22.27
C LEU A 39 -11.48 -23.09 22.61
N PRO A 40 -11.74 -23.34 23.90
CA PRO A 40 -13.04 -23.84 24.34
C PRO A 40 -14.20 -22.99 23.81
N ALA A 41 -15.22 -23.64 23.22
CA ALA A 41 -16.31 -22.96 22.51
C ALA A 41 -17.15 -22.03 23.42
N ASP A 42 -17.19 -22.34 24.72
CA ASP A 42 -17.81 -21.56 25.79
C ASP A 42 -17.08 -20.24 26.10
N LEU A 43 -15.81 -20.11 25.71
CA LEU A 43 -15.06 -18.86 25.85
C LEU A 43 -15.30 -17.88 24.70
N ILE A 44 -15.81 -18.34 23.56
CA ILE A 44 -16.17 -17.46 22.43
C ILE A 44 -17.56 -16.89 22.66
N THR A 45 -17.65 -15.93 23.58
CA THR A 45 -18.89 -15.19 23.83
C THR A 45 -19.16 -14.20 22.70
N PRO A 46 -20.42 -13.79 22.48
CA PRO A 46 -20.74 -12.73 21.51
C PRO A 46 -19.96 -11.44 21.75
N GLN A 47 -19.68 -11.08 23.01
CA GLN A 47 -18.90 -9.88 23.35
C GLN A 47 -17.43 -10.02 22.97
N LEU A 48 -16.85 -11.21 23.12
CA LEU A 48 -15.48 -11.47 22.66
C LEU A 48 -15.41 -11.43 21.14
N GLN A 49 -16.39 -12.02 20.46
CA GLN A 49 -16.48 -11.99 18.99
C GLN A 49 -16.57 -10.55 18.47
N GLU A 50 -17.42 -9.71 19.06
CA GLU A 50 -17.53 -8.30 18.70
C GLU A 50 -16.20 -7.55 18.89
N LYS A 51 -15.47 -7.82 19.97
CA LYS A 51 -14.13 -7.22 20.19
C LYS A 51 -13.13 -7.65 19.12
N ILE A 52 -13.12 -8.94 18.76
CA ILE A 52 -12.27 -9.46 17.68
C ILE A 52 -12.61 -8.76 16.35
N ASP A 53 -13.89 -8.68 16.01
CA ASP A 53 -14.33 -8.07 14.75
C ASP A 53 -13.99 -6.57 14.67
N ASN A 54 -14.10 -5.86 15.78
CA ASN A 54 -13.73 -4.45 15.86
C ASN A 54 -12.21 -4.25 15.72
N GLU A 55 -11.40 -5.10 16.36
CA GLU A 55 -9.94 -5.05 16.21
C GLU A 55 -9.51 -5.38 14.77
N VAL A 56 -10.12 -6.40 14.16
CA VAL A 56 -9.89 -6.75 12.75
C VAL A 56 -10.17 -5.56 11.83
N LYS A 57 -11.33 -4.90 11.99
CA LYS A 57 -11.67 -3.71 11.21
C LYS A 57 -10.65 -2.59 11.41
N LEU A 58 -10.18 -2.37 12.64
CA LEU A 58 -9.18 -1.36 12.94
C LEU A 58 -7.85 -1.68 12.23
N GLN A 59 -7.38 -2.92 12.32
CA GLN A 59 -6.16 -3.38 11.64
C GLN A 59 -6.26 -3.25 10.11
N LEU A 60 -7.41 -3.57 9.52
CA LEU A 60 -7.65 -3.39 8.08
C LEU A 60 -7.56 -1.91 7.66
N VAL A 61 -8.18 -1.02 8.43
CA VAL A 61 -8.13 0.43 8.18
C VAL A 61 -6.70 0.97 8.34
N GLU A 62 -5.96 0.49 9.34
CA GLU A 62 -4.56 0.85 9.54
C GLU A 62 -3.68 0.37 8.40
N PHE A 63 -3.86 -0.87 7.95
CA PHE A 63 -3.16 -1.43 6.80
C PHE A 63 -3.43 -0.64 5.51
N GLN A 64 -4.70 -0.32 5.23
CA GLN A 64 -5.06 0.48 4.07
C GLN A 64 -4.43 1.87 4.09
N LYS A 65 -4.45 2.54 5.26
CA LYS A 65 -3.77 3.83 5.44
C LYS A 65 -2.25 3.72 5.29
N SER A 66 -1.68 2.55 5.51
CA SER A 66 -0.25 2.29 5.42
C SER A 66 0.24 2.16 3.98
N ILE A 67 -0.64 1.86 3.02
CA ILE A 67 -0.33 1.77 1.59
C ILE A 67 -0.75 3.08 0.92
N ASP A 68 0.06 4.13 1.11
CA ASP A 68 -0.25 5.49 0.68
C ASP A 68 0.55 5.95 -0.56
N LEU A 69 0.79 5.02 -1.50
CA LEU A 69 1.64 5.23 -2.68
C LEU A 69 1.11 6.27 -3.68
N LYS A 70 -0.20 6.58 -3.68
CA LYS A 70 -0.85 7.65 -4.48
C LYS A 70 -0.35 7.73 -5.94
N PRO A 71 -0.58 6.70 -6.78
CA PRO A 71 -0.01 6.60 -8.12
C PRO A 71 -0.32 7.80 -9.04
N LYS A 72 -1.53 8.37 -8.95
CA LYS A 72 -1.91 9.58 -9.70
C LYS A 72 -1.05 10.79 -9.33
N ALA A 73 -0.80 10.99 -8.03
CA ALA A 73 0.00 12.12 -7.55
C ALA A 73 1.47 11.96 -7.97
N LEU A 74 2.00 10.73 -7.90
CA LEU A 74 3.34 10.42 -8.39
C LEU A 74 3.48 10.73 -9.89
N TYR A 75 2.52 10.29 -10.71
CA TYR A 75 2.54 10.57 -12.15
C TYR A 75 2.61 12.07 -12.45
N HIS A 76 1.72 12.87 -11.84
CA HIS A 76 1.70 14.31 -12.08
C HIS A 76 2.99 14.99 -11.63
N ALA A 77 3.60 14.55 -10.51
CA ALA A 77 4.88 15.07 -10.05
C ALA A 77 6.01 14.78 -11.05
N LEU A 78 6.09 13.55 -11.56
CA LEU A 78 7.11 13.16 -12.55
C LEU A 78 6.92 13.85 -13.90
N LYS A 79 5.66 14.05 -14.31
CA LYS A 79 5.36 14.79 -15.54
C LYS A 79 5.88 16.23 -15.47
N VAL A 80 5.65 16.92 -14.36
CA VAL A 80 6.17 18.27 -14.15
C VAL A 80 7.69 18.29 -14.17
N GLU A 81 8.35 17.30 -13.53
CA GLU A 81 9.81 17.19 -13.53
C GLU A 81 10.38 17.02 -14.95
N ALA A 82 9.78 16.15 -15.76
CA ALA A 82 10.19 15.92 -17.15
C ALA A 82 9.91 17.12 -18.06
N GLU A 83 8.85 17.89 -17.81
CA GLU A 83 8.58 19.13 -18.54
C GLU A 83 9.60 20.24 -18.20
N LEU A 84 10.09 20.28 -16.96
CA LEU A 84 11.13 21.21 -16.51
C LEU A 84 12.54 20.82 -16.98
N ASN A 85 12.81 19.52 -17.12
CA ASN A 85 14.05 18.97 -17.63
C ASN A 85 13.79 17.98 -18.79
N PRO A 86 13.68 18.47 -20.04
CA PRO A 86 13.36 17.62 -21.20
C PRO A 86 14.38 16.52 -21.49
N GLU A 87 15.63 16.70 -21.07
CA GLU A 87 16.74 15.74 -21.24
C GLU A 87 16.97 14.87 -20.00
N ILE A 88 16.00 14.80 -19.07
CA ILE A 88 16.13 14.01 -17.85
C ILE A 88 16.39 12.54 -18.17
N GLU A 89 17.44 11.97 -17.58
CA GLU A 89 17.73 10.56 -17.74
C GLU A 89 16.73 9.69 -16.96
N LYS A 90 16.58 8.45 -17.42
CA LYS A 90 15.67 7.50 -16.78
C LYS A 90 15.98 7.28 -15.30
N ASP A 91 17.26 7.23 -14.93
CA ASP A 91 17.66 6.98 -13.55
C ASP A 91 17.45 8.21 -12.66
N ASP A 92 17.64 9.42 -13.19
CA ASP A 92 17.25 10.67 -12.51
C ASP A 92 15.73 10.74 -12.28
N LEU A 93 14.93 10.33 -13.28
CA LEU A 93 13.47 10.29 -13.14
C LEU A 93 13.02 9.25 -12.10
N LYS A 94 13.69 8.10 -12.03
CA LYS A 94 13.47 7.12 -10.95
C LYS A 94 13.85 7.69 -9.58
N GLN A 95 14.94 8.44 -9.50
CA GLN A 95 15.35 9.07 -8.26
C GLN A 95 14.32 10.08 -7.77
N SER A 96 13.79 10.91 -8.67
CA SER A 96 12.66 11.80 -8.39
C SER A 96 11.41 11.06 -7.94
N ALA A 97 11.14 9.88 -8.50
CA ALA A 97 10.01 9.03 -8.08
C ALA A 97 10.18 8.54 -6.64
N TYR A 98 11.36 8.04 -6.28
CA TYR A 98 11.65 7.60 -4.92
C TYR A 98 11.65 8.76 -3.92
N ASP A 99 12.16 9.92 -4.30
CA ASP A 99 12.08 11.14 -3.49
C ASP A 99 10.65 11.54 -3.19
N PHE A 100 9.79 11.54 -4.20
CA PHE A 100 8.37 11.83 -4.04
C PHE A 100 7.72 10.84 -3.08
N LEU A 101 7.91 9.54 -3.32
CA LEU A 101 7.33 8.48 -2.48
C LEU A 101 7.83 8.57 -1.03
N GLU A 102 9.12 8.83 -0.81
CA GLU A 102 9.70 9.00 0.52
C GLU A 102 9.11 10.20 1.26
N LYS A 103 8.94 11.34 0.57
CA LYS A 103 8.39 12.58 1.17
C LYS A 103 6.90 12.45 1.48
N THR A 104 6.16 11.73 0.64
CA THR A 104 4.70 11.70 0.70
C THR A 104 4.13 10.57 1.54
N THR A 105 4.88 9.48 1.73
CA THR A 105 4.46 8.38 2.60
C THR A 105 4.54 8.75 4.08
N LYS A 106 3.48 8.43 4.83
CA LYS A 106 3.44 8.50 6.30
C LYS A 106 3.89 7.18 6.94
N ASN A 107 3.99 6.09 6.17
CA ASN A 107 4.35 4.79 6.67
C ASN A 107 5.88 4.66 6.86
N LYS A 108 6.32 4.42 8.11
CA LYS A 108 7.74 4.25 8.46
C LYS A 108 8.39 3.05 7.78
N TYR A 109 7.67 1.94 7.62
CA TYR A 109 8.18 0.74 6.96
C TYR A 109 8.33 0.97 5.45
N LEU A 110 7.29 1.53 4.82
CA LEU A 110 7.32 1.88 3.40
C LEU A 110 8.46 2.86 3.11
N LYS A 111 8.62 3.90 3.95
CA LYS A 111 9.75 4.84 3.90
C LYS A 111 11.11 4.14 3.97
N LYS A 112 11.27 3.10 4.81
CA LYS A 112 12.51 2.31 4.88
C LYS A 112 12.75 1.53 3.59
N ILE A 113 11.73 0.87 3.05
CA ILE A 113 11.82 0.13 1.77
C ILE A 113 12.22 1.08 0.64
N ILE A 114 11.54 2.23 0.52
CA ILE A 114 11.83 3.25 -0.50
C ILE A 114 13.28 3.72 -0.42
N ARG A 115 13.80 3.98 0.80
CA ARG A 115 15.21 4.37 0.99
C ARG A 115 16.20 3.32 0.52
N GLU A 116 15.91 2.04 0.76
CA GLU A 116 16.80 0.97 0.28
C GLU A 116 16.74 0.86 -1.25
N LEU A 117 15.55 0.94 -1.84
CA LEU A 117 15.38 0.94 -3.31
C LEU A 117 16.10 2.13 -3.95
N LYS A 118 16.02 3.31 -3.34
CA LYS A 118 16.66 4.55 -3.78
C LYS A 118 18.19 4.48 -3.79
N LYS A 119 18.83 3.63 -2.97
CA LYS A 119 20.29 3.43 -3.00
C LYS A 119 20.76 2.56 -4.16
N GLY A 120 19.85 1.79 -4.76
CA GLY A 120 20.14 0.87 -5.87
C GLY A 120 19.90 1.47 -7.25
N VAL A 121 19.54 2.76 -7.30
CA VAL A 121 19.52 3.60 -8.51
C VAL A 121 20.79 4.42 -8.51
#